data_AF-A0A7K4DUV8-F1
#
_entry.id   AF-A0A7K4DUV8-F1
#
_cell.length_a   1.000
_cell.length_b   1.000
_cell.length_c   1.000
_cell.angle_alpha   90.00
_cell.angle_beta   90.00
_cell.angle_gamma   90.00
#
_symmetry.space_group_name_H-M   'P 1'
#
loop_
_entity.id
_entity.type
_entity.pdbx_description
1 polymer ?
#
loop_
_entity_poly.entity_id
_entity_poly.type
_entity_poly.pdbx_seq_one_letter_code
_entity_poly.pdbx_strand_id
1 'polypeptide(L)'
;MEYLTTYPKTVSFLDGLKHSIGVDNKDGVEQLHIVVKKSFDELMKIFTDEGFTKVKFEHKQPGQIGHGLNLKLKKPWEMHVRMVDLKKGLIGIHAEVEVSRDYLQHLFSQRTPVVYEVEEILKKYQVDYNIWHDKIKKNIHAIVDNYKVKLATPSIPVFAWKPMLFVIGTIAAFYGWKYFNTIW
;
A
#
# COMPACT_ATOMS: atom_id res chain seq x y z
N MET A 1 -8.37 17.23 -2.48
CA MET A 1 -9.10 16.08 -3.08
C MET A 1 -9.03 14.95 -2.07
N GLU A 2 -10.13 14.31 -1.74
CA GLU A 2 -10.16 13.31 -0.67
C GLU A 2 -10.21 11.91 -1.29
N TYR A 3 -9.59 10.93 -0.63
CA TYR A 3 -9.80 9.52 -0.96
C TYR A 3 -10.69 8.91 0.11
N LEU A 4 -11.78 8.29 -0.34
CA LEU A 4 -12.76 7.64 0.51
C LEU A 4 -12.66 6.15 0.28
N THR A 5 -12.50 5.39 1.35
CA THR A 5 -12.52 3.94 1.33
C THR A 5 -13.26 3.40 2.54
N THR A 6 -13.56 2.11 2.52
CA THR A 6 -14.17 1.39 3.62
C THR A 6 -13.20 0.35 4.15
N TYR A 7 -13.21 0.13 5.46
CA TYR A 7 -12.37 -0.88 6.07
C TYR A 7 -13.17 -1.68 7.11
N PRO A 8 -12.95 -3.00 7.27
CA PRO A 8 -13.62 -3.78 8.31
C PRO A 8 -13.43 -3.15 9.70
N LYS A 9 -14.54 -2.93 10.41
CA LYS A 9 -14.52 -2.41 11.78
C LYS A 9 -14.71 -3.53 12.78
N THR A 10 -15.79 -4.28 12.65
CA THR A 10 -16.07 -5.43 13.51
C THR A 10 -16.08 -6.69 12.67
N VAL A 11 -15.26 -7.64 13.07
CA VAL A 11 -15.13 -8.95 12.41
C VAL A 11 -15.57 -10.05 13.36
N SER A 12 -16.17 -11.10 12.82
CA SER A 12 -16.50 -12.30 13.59
C SER A 12 -15.71 -13.50 13.09
N PHE A 13 -15.30 -14.35 14.02
CA PHE A 13 -14.63 -15.61 13.74
C PHE A 13 -15.62 -16.78 13.75
N LEU A 14 -15.17 -17.96 13.30
CA LEU A 14 -16.01 -19.18 13.21
C LEU A 14 -16.60 -19.63 14.57
N ASP A 15 -15.96 -19.28 15.68
CA ASP A 15 -16.41 -19.58 17.04
C ASP A 15 -17.47 -18.56 17.56
N GLY A 16 -17.90 -17.62 16.71
CA GLY A 16 -18.86 -16.57 17.06
C GLY A 16 -18.25 -15.40 17.83
N LEU A 17 -16.96 -15.44 18.19
CA LEU A 17 -16.28 -14.32 18.82
C LEU A 17 -16.22 -13.14 17.85
N LYS A 18 -16.55 -11.96 18.36
CA LYS A 18 -16.43 -10.70 17.65
C LYS A 18 -15.19 -9.95 18.12
N HIS A 19 -14.52 -9.29 17.18
CA HIS A 19 -13.40 -8.42 17.48
C HIS A 19 -13.55 -7.11 16.72
N SER A 20 -13.26 -6.01 17.42
CA SER A 20 -13.21 -4.68 16.82
C SER A 20 -11.79 -4.38 16.41
N ILE A 21 -11.57 -4.11 15.13
CA ILE A 21 -10.30 -3.67 14.57
C ILE A 21 -9.92 -2.34 15.22
N GLY A 22 -8.73 -2.31 15.81
CA GLY A 22 -8.19 -1.13 16.48
C GLY A 22 -7.79 -0.03 15.50
N VAL A 23 -7.96 1.22 15.94
CA VAL A 23 -7.48 2.41 15.25
C VAL A 23 -6.62 3.20 16.22
N ASP A 24 -5.36 3.40 15.86
CA ASP A 24 -4.39 4.21 16.61
C ASP A 24 -4.01 5.46 15.81
N ASN A 25 -3.79 6.57 16.50
CA ASN A 25 -3.35 7.82 15.89
C ASN A 25 -1.91 7.76 15.34
N LYS A 26 -1.06 6.88 15.89
CA LYS A 26 0.33 6.71 15.47
C LYS A 26 0.46 5.66 14.37
N ASP A 27 -0.13 4.49 14.59
CA ASP A 27 0.06 3.32 13.73
C ASP A 27 -1.07 3.14 12.69
N GLY A 28 -2.12 3.96 12.76
CA GLY A 28 -3.25 3.92 11.84
C GLY A 28 -4.23 2.79 12.18
N VAL A 29 -4.88 2.26 11.13
CA VAL A 29 -5.83 1.15 11.27
C VAL A 29 -5.07 -0.16 11.30
N GLU A 30 -5.46 -1.06 12.20
CA GLU A 30 -4.87 -2.40 12.27
C GLU A 30 -5.02 -3.17 10.94
N GLN A 31 -3.91 -3.76 10.48
CA GLN A 31 -3.80 -4.40 9.18
C GLN A 31 -4.32 -5.84 9.19
N LEU A 32 -5.25 -6.11 8.28
CA LEU A 32 -5.72 -7.44 7.88
C LEU A 32 -5.01 -7.91 6.63
N HIS A 33 -4.79 -9.22 6.52
CA HIS A 33 -4.14 -9.84 5.36
C HIS A 33 -5.17 -10.61 4.55
N ILE A 34 -5.09 -10.52 3.22
CA ILE A 34 -5.86 -11.40 2.35
C ILE A 34 -5.00 -12.61 2.02
N VAL A 35 -5.47 -13.80 2.34
CA VAL A 35 -4.76 -15.06 2.13
C VAL A 35 -5.39 -15.79 0.95
N VAL A 36 -4.56 -16.10 -0.04
CA VAL A 36 -4.97 -16.81 -1.26
C VAL A 36 -4.15 -18.08 -1.44
N LYS A 37 -4.75 -19.09 -2.08
CA LYS A 37 -4.08 -20.32 -2.47
C LYS A 37 -3.85 -20.32 -3.99
N LYS A 38 -2.97 -19.43 -4.44
CA LYS A 38 -2.62 -19.25 -5.86
C LYS A 38 -1.12 -19.00 -5.99
N SER A 39 -0.53 -19.31 -7.14
CA SER A 39 0.91 -19.11 -7.32
C SER A 39 1.24 -17.63 -7.40
N PHE A 40 2.46 -17.28 -7.00
CA PHE A 40 2.95 -15.90 -7.08
C PHE A 40 2.90 -15.35 -8.50
N ASP A 41 3.28 -16.16 -9.50
CA ASP A 41 3.31 -15.75 -10.91
C ASP A 41 1.91 -15.46 -11.45
N GLU A 42 0.91 -16.24 -11.05
CA GLU A 42 -0.49 -16.00 -11.45
C GLU A 42 -1.04 -14.72 -10.80
N LEU A 43 -0.76 -14.49 -9.52
CA LEU A 43 -1.15 -13.24 -8.85
C LEU A 43 -0.48 -12.05 -9.51
N MET A 44 0.82 -12.13 -9.80
CA MET A 44 1.55 -11.09 -10.52
C MET A 44 0.92 -10.77 -11.87
N LYS A 45 0.50 -11.79 -12.63
CA LYS A 45 -0.22 -11.60 -13.89
C LYS A 45 -1.54 -10.84 -13.67
N ILE A 46 -2.36 -11.30 -12.71
CA ILE A 46 -3.65 -10.66 -12.38
C ILE A 46 -3.48 -9.17 -12.05
N PHE A 47 -2.56 -8.85 -11.13
CA PHE A 47 -2.34 -7.45 -10.75
C PHE A 47 -1.74 -6.63 -11.90
N THR A 48 -0.88 -7.21 -12.73
CA THR A 48 -0.34 -6.51 -13.92
C THR A 48 -1.46 -6.20 -14.93
N ASP A 49 -2.40 -7.12 -15.13
CA ASP A 49 -3.56 -6.93 -16.00
C ASP A 49 -4.50 -5.82 -15.49
N GLU A 50 -4.57 -5.61 -14.17
CA GLU A 50 -5.26 -4.46 -13.54
C GLU A 50 -4.46 -3.14 -13.62
N GLY A 51 -3.28 -3.15 -14.24
CA GLY A 51 -2.44 -1.96 -14.43
C GLY A 51 -1.47 -1.66 -13.28
N PHE A 52 -1.27 -2.60 -12.35
CA PHE A 52 -0.22 -2.45 -11.35
C PHE A 52 1.17 -2.54 -11.98
N THR A 53 2.09 -1.75 -11.46
CA THR A 53 3.50 -1.76 -11.84
C THR A 53 4.38 -2.18 -10.69
N LYS A 54 5.62 -2.61 -10.96
CA LYS A 54 6.58 -2.95 -9.91
C LYS A 54 7.09 -1.68 -9.22
N VAL A 55 7.10 -1.69 -7.90
CA VAL A 55 7.68 -0.61 -7.09
C VAL A 55 9.19 -0.56 -7.31
N LYS A 56 9.68 0.62 -7.72
CA LYS A 56 11.11 0.89 -7.87
C LYS A 56 11.70 1.37 -6.55
N PHE A 57 12.97 1.02 -6.28
CA PHE A 57 13.70 1.39 -5.06
C PHE A 57 12.91 1.06 -3.78
N GLU A 58 12.43 -0.18 -3.70
CA GLU A 58 11.69 -0.68 -2.56
C GLU A 58 12.64 -1.17 -1.46
N HIS A 59 12.33 -0.79 -0.21
CA HIS A 59 12.85 -1.49 0.96
C HIS A 59 11.94 -2.68 1.25
N LYS A 60 12.41 -3.89 0.95
CA LYS A 60 11.60 -5.12 1.10
C LYS A 60 11.32 -5.41 2.57
N GLN A 61 10.06 -5.72 2.88
CA GLN A 61 9.66 -6.15 4.22
C GLN A 61 10.09 -7.60 4.49
N PRO A 62 10.27 -8.00 5.77
CA PRO A 62 10.56 -9.39 6.12
C PRO A 62 9.48 -10.34 5.59
N GLY A 63 9.89 -11.42 4.91
CA GLY A 63 8.97 -12.41 4.33
C GLY A 63 8.32 -12.00 3.02
N GLN A 64 8.58 -10.79 2.52
CA GLN A 64 8.06 -10.32 1.25
C GLN A 64 8.63 -11.14 0.08
N ILE A 65 7.75 -11.61 -0.80
CA ILE A 65 8.11 -12.29 -2.04
C ILE A 65 8.09 -11.32 -3.21
N GLY A 66 9.11 -11.44 -4.07
CA GLY A 66 9.24 -10.62 -5.27
C GLY A 66 9.41 -9.12 -4.96
N HIS A 67 8.76 -8.29 -5.77
CA HIS A 67 8.67 -6.84 -5.59
C HIS A 67 7.25 -6.47 -5.21
N GLY A 68 7.11 -5.42 -4.40
CA GLY A 68 5.83 -4.76 -4.21
C GLY A 68 5.29 -4.23 -5.53
N LEU A 69 3.98 -4.16 -5.61
CA LEU A 69 3.22 -3.64 -6.72
C LEU A 69 2.59 -2.31 -6.34
N ASN A 70 2.47 -1.40 -7.29
CA ASN A 70 1.75 -0.15 -7.10
C ASN A 70 0.81 0.17 -8.25
N LEU A 71 -0.34 0.75 -7.91
CA LEU A 71 -1.33 1.27 -8.85
C LEU A 71 -1.54 2.75 -8.56
N LYS A 72 -1.33 3.60 -9.56
CA LYS A 72 -1.59 5.04 -9.45
C LYS A 72 -3.09 5.27 -9.42
N LEU A 73 -3.57 5.87 -8.34
CA LEU A 73 -4.96 6.29 -8.20
C LEU A 73 -5.08 7.77 -8.58
N LYS A 74 -6.19 8.39 -8.21
CA LYS A 74 -6.36 9.84 -8.31
C LYS A 74 -5.27 10.54 -7.49
N LYS A 75 -4.56 11.50 -8.09
CA LYS A 75 -3.50 12.25 -7.39
C LYS A 75 -4.01 12.82 -6.04
N PRO A 76 -3.21 12.71 -4.96
CA PRO A 76 -1.83 12.19 -4.91
C PRO A 76 -1.74 10.71 -4.52
N TRP A 77 -2.82 9.94 -4.59
CA TRP A 77 -2.92 8.61 -3.99
C TRP A 77 -2.36 7.50 -4.87
N GLU A 78 -1.82 6.48 -4.23
CA GLU A 78 -1.29 5.27 -4.84
C GLU A 78 -1.62 4.08 -3.95
N MET A 79 -2.12 3.01 -4.56
CA MET A 79 -2.32 1.74 -3.85
C MET A 79 -1.06 0.90 -3.99
N HIS A 80 -0.59 0.36 -2.87
CA HIS A 80 0.56 -0.51 -2.73
C HIS A 80 0.07 -1.90 -2.36
N VAL A 81 0.55 -2.91 -3.08
CA VAL A 81 0.28 -4.30 -2.78
C VAL A 81 1.61 -5.01 -2.58
N ARG A 82 1.78 -5.63 -1.41
CA ARG A 82 2.91 -6.50 -1.10
C ARG A 82 2.40 -7.92 -0.92
N MET A 83 3.20 -8.88 -1.34
CA MET A 83 2.90 -10.30 -1.17
C MET A 83 3.92 -10.92 -0.23
N VAL A 84 3.48 -11.81 0.64
CA VAL A 84 4.28 -12.51 1.65
C VAL A 84 4.03 -14.00 1.52
N ASP A 85 5.10 -14.79 1.53
CA ASP A 85 4.97 -16.25 1.54
C ASP A 85 4.51 -16.74 2.91
N LEU A 86 3.41 -17.49 2.93
CA LEU A 86 2.88 -18.13 4.12
C LEU A 86 3.10 -19.64 4.02
N LYS A 87 3.07 -20.32 5.18
CA LYS A 87 3.23 -21.78 5.22
C LYS A 87 2.16 -22.48 4.39
N LYS A 88 2.53 -23.61 3.79
CA LYS A 88 1.65 -24.51 2.99
C LYS A 88 1.25 -23.96 1.61
N GLY A 89 2.09 -23.12 1.00
CA GLY A 89 1.84 -22.59 -0.35
C GLY A 89 0.68 -21.60 -0.39
N LEU A 90 0.45 -20.90 0.73
CA LEU A 90 -0.51 -19.81 0.83
C LEU A 90 0.26 -18.51 0.66
N ILE A 91 -0.35 -17.52 -0.01
CA ILE A 91 0.24 -16.19 -0.16
C ILE A 91 -0.62 -15.20 0.59
N GLY A 92 0.03 -14.41 1.46
CA GLY A 92 -0.58 -13.27 2.12
C GLY A 92 -0.42 -12.02 1.25
N ILE A 93 -1.49 -11.29 1.03
CA ILE A 93 -1.53 -10.03 0.29
C ILE A 93 -1.80 -8.92 1.29
N HIS A 94 -0.89 -7.96 1.32
CA HIS A 94 -0.95 -6.74 2.12
C HIS A 94 -1.21 -5.59 1.17
N ALA A 95 -2.33 -4.90 1.33
CA ALA A 95 -2.65 -3.77 0.50
C ALA A 95 -2.89 -2.52 1.33
N GLU A 96 -2.31 -1.41 0.88
CA GLU A 96 -2.30 -0.13 1.56
C GLU A 96 -2.49 0.98 0.53
N VAL A 97 -3.28 2.00 0.86
CA VAL A 97 -3.30 3.26 0.12
C VAL A 97 -2.41 4.26 0.83
N GLU A 98 -1.48 4.83 0.08
CA GLU A 98 -0.54 5.83 0.55
C GLU A 98 -0.42 7.01 -0.42
N VAL A 99 0.27 8.07 0.00
CA VAL A 99 0.67 9.12 -0.93
C VAL A 99 1.68 8.53 -1.91
N SER A 100 1.46 8.76 -3.21
CA SER A 100 2.31 8.31 -4.30
C SER A 100 3.78 8.65 -4.05
N ARG A 101 4.65 7.67 -4.34
CA ARG A 101 6.11 7.79 -4.23
C ARG A 101 6.73 8.85 -5.13
N ASP A 102 5.96 9.43 -6.05
CA ASP A 102 6.41 10.59 -6.82
C ASP A 102 6.51 11.85 -5.95
N TYR A 103 5.90 11.86 -4.75
CA TYR A 103 5.85 13.02 -3.86
C TYR A 103 6.64 12.78 -2.58
N LEU A 104 7.43 13.75 -2.11
CA LEU A 104 8.22 13.61 -0.87
C LEU A 104 7.36 13.27 0.37
N GLN A 105 6.10 13.69 0.37
CA GLN A 105 5.16 13.44 1.44
C GLN A 105 4.93 11.95 1.73
N HIS A 106 5.22 11.03 0.79
CA HIS A 106 5.13 9.59 1.03
C HIS A 106 6.02 9.09 2.18
N LEU A 107 7.07 9.85 2.53
CA LEU A 107 8.00 9.51 3.62
C LEU A 107 7.42 9.76 5.01
N PHE A 108 6.41 10.64 5.11
CA PHE A 108 5.86 11.10 6.40
C PHE A 108 4.34 10.98 6.48
N SER A 109 3.67 10.54 5.41
CA SER A 109 2.23 10.33 5.38
C SER A 109 1.85 8.99 5.98
N GLN A 110 0.72 8.96 6.69
CA GLN A 110 0.11 7.72 7.12
C GLN A 110 -0.35 6.88 5.92
N ARG A 111 -0.25 5.57 6.07
CA ARG A 111 -0.78 4.57 5.14
C ARG A 111 -2.07 4.03 5.71
N THR A 112 -3.03 3.73 4.86
CA THR A 112 -4.28 3.10 5.29
C THR A 112 -4.38 1.72 4.65
N PRO A 113 -4.54 0.64 5.43
CA PRO A 113 -4.76 -0.68 4.86
C PRO A 113 -6.07 -0.70 4.08
N VAL A 114 -6.09 -1.44 2.97
CA VAL A 114 -7.27 -1.65 2.13
C VAL A 114 -7.47 -3.15 1.92
N VAL A 115 -8.73 -3.58 1.95
CA VAL A 115 -9.10 -5.01 1.82
C VAL A 115 -10.10 -5.18 0.68
N TYR A 116 -11.13 -4.35 0.63
CA TYR A 116 -12.20 -4.47 -0.36
C TYR A 116 -11.71 -4.21 -1.79
N GLU A 117 -10.79 -3.28 -1.99
CA GLU A 117 -10.21 -2.99 -3.30
C GLU A 117 -9.49 -4.21 -3.91
N VAL A 118 -8.77 -4.97 -3.08
CA VAL A 118 -8.11 -6.20 -3.53
C VAL A 118 -9.12 -7.35 -3.65
N GLU A 119 -10.08 -7.43 -2.74
CA GLU A 119 -11.17 -8.40 -2.80
C GLU A 119 -11.94 -8.31 -4.12
N GLU A 120 -12.24 -7.11 -4.62
CA GLU A 120 -12.91 -6.89 -5.90
C GLU A 120 -12.08 -7.43 -7.07
N ILE A 121 -10.76 -7.19 -7.07
CA ILE A 121 -9.85 -7.75 -8.08
C ILE A 121 -9.87 -9.28 -7.99
N LEU A 122 -9.73 -9.87 -6.81
CA LEU A 122 -9.69 -11.33 -6.66
C LEU A 122 -11.01 -11.98 -7.11
N LYS A 123 -12.16 -11.37 -6.78
CA LYS A 123 -13.48 -11.83 -7.24
C LYS A 123 -13.59 -11.78 -8.76
N LYS A 124 -13.12 -10.70 -9.41
CA LYS A 124 -13.13 -10.54 -10.87
C LYS A 124 -12.38 -11.69 -11.57
N TYR A 125 -11.29 -12.16 -10.98
CA TYR A 125 -10.48 -13.27 -11.51
C TYR A 125 -10.80 -14.64 -10.89
N GLN A 126 -11.92 -14.75 -10.17
CA GLN A 126 -12.39 -15.99 -9.54
C GLN A 126 -11.33 -16.66 -8.67
N VAL A 127 -10.59 -15.86 -7.88
CA VAL A 127 -9.60 -16.34 -6.94
C VAL A 127 -10.23 -16.48 -5.57
N ASP A 128 -10.21 -17.69 -5.02
CA ASP A 128 -10.64 -17.92 -3.64
C ASP A 128 -9.66 -17.25 -2.66
N TYR A 129 -10.23 -16.56 -1.68
CA TYR A 129 -9.48 -15.85 -0.66
C TYR A 129 -10.13 -16.00 0.72
N ASN A 130 -9.30 -15.86 1.76
CA ASN A 130 -9.72 -15.73 3.13
C ASN A 130 -9.13 -14.45 3.71
N ILE A 131 -9.82 -13.81 4.66
CA ILE A 131 -9.26 -12.65 5.36
C ILE A 131 -8.69 -13.13 6.69
N TRP A 132 -7.42 -12.87 6.94
CA TRP A 132 -6.68 -13.28 8.12
C TRP A 132 -6.35 -12.10 9.01
N HIS A 133 -6.58 -12.28 10.31
CA HIS A 133 -6.23 -11.31 11.32
C HIS A 133 -4.88 -11.64 11.95
N ASP A 134 -3.86 -10.79 11.76
CA ASP A 134 -2.50 -11.19 12.11
C ASP A 134 -2.23 -11.20 13.62
N LYS A 135 -2.82 -10.29 14.41
CA LYS A 135 -2.64 -10.32 15.88
C LYS A 135 -3.33 -11.51 16.55
N ILE A 136 -4.57 -11.80 16.16
CA ILE A 136 -5.39 -12.87 16.74
C ILE A 136 -5.07 -14.24 16.13
N LYS A 137 -4.36 -14.27 15.00
CA LYS A 137 -4.00 -15.47 14.25
C LYS A 137 -5.23 -16.35 13.93
N LYS A 138 -6.31 -15.72 13.45
CA LYS A 138 -7.56 -16.39 13.04
C LYS A 138 -8.08 -15.88 11.70
N ASN A 139 -8.76 -16.77 10.96
CA ASN A 139 -9.51 -16.41 9.76
C ASN A 139 -10.83 -15.74 10.15
N ILE A 140 -11.12 -14.61 9.53
CA ILE A 140 -12.38 -13.88 9.66
C ILE A 140 -13.45 -14.63 8.87
N HIS A 141 -14.56 -14.92 9.53
CA HIS A 141 -15.70 -15.61 8.93
C HIS A 141 -16.69 -14.62 8.31
N ALA A 142 -16.98 -13.52 9.00
CA ALA A 142 -17.88 -12.49 8.51
C ALA A 142 -17.47 -11.11 9.01
N ILE A 143 -17.84 -10.08 8.24
CA ILE A 143 -17.64 -8.68 8.58
C ILE A 143 -19.01 -8.13 8.99
N VAL A 144 -19.10 -7.58 10.20
CA VAL A 144 -20.36 -7.13 10.81
C VAL A 144 -20.62 -5.66 10.46
N ASP A 145 -19.61 -4.81 10.57
CA ASP A 145 -19.68 -3.39 10.22
C ASP A 145 -18.33 -2.88 9.70
N ASN A 146 -18.36 -1.68 9.10
CA ASN A 146 -17.22 -1.06 8.43
C ASN A 146 -16.94 0.35 8.97
N TYR A 147 -15.66 0.70 9.03
CA TYR A 147 -15.21 2.09 9.09
C TYR A 147 -15.39 2.74 7.72
N LYS A 148 -15.79 4.01 7.75
CA LYS A 148 -15.63 4.93 6.61
C LYS A 148 -14.32 5.66 6.81
N VAL A 149 -13.32 5.34 5.99
CA VAL A 149 -12.00 5.94 6.09
C VAL A 149 -11.88 7.06 5.07
N LYS A 150 -11.48 8.22 5.56
CA LYS A 150 -11.28 9.42 4.75
C LYS A 150 -9.82 9.85 4.89
N LEU A 151 -9.09 9.68 3.80
CA LEU A 151 -7.72 10.14 3.69
C LEU A 151 -7.72 11.60 3.22
N ALA A 152 -7.32 12.49 4.12
CA ALA A 152 -7.15 13.90 3.82
C ALA A 152 -5.84 14.10 3.05
N THR A 153 -5.89 14.86 1.95
CA THR A 153 -4.67 15.29 1.28
C THR A 153 -3.77 16.07 2.25
N PRO A 154 -2.44 15.90 2.18
CA PRO A 154 -1.51 16.72 2.95
C PRO A 154 -1.84 18.21 2.82
N SER A 155 -1.75 18.95 3.92
CA SER A 155 -2.05 20.39 3.98
C SER A 155 -1.12 21.24 3.12
N ILE A 156 0.06 20.71 2.79
CA ILE A 156 1.05 21.33 1.92
C ILE A 156 0.93 20.71 0.52
N PRO A 157 1.04 21.50 -0.57
CA PRO A 157 1.06 20.98 -1.93
C PRO A 157 2.05 19.82 -2.07
N VAL A 158 1.61 18.74 -2.72
CA VAL A 158 2.45 17.56 -2.91
C VAL A 158 3.64 17.90 -3.81
N PHE A 159 4.86 17.67 -3.32
CA PHE A 159 6.08 18.10 -3.99
C PHE A 159 6.69 16.95 -4.78
N ALA A 160 6.62 17.04 -6.11
CA ALA A 160 7.23 16.05 -6.98
C ALA A 160 8.76 16.14 -6.89
N TRP A 161 9.42 15.04 -6.47
CA TRP A 161 10.87 15.08 -6.22
C TRP A 161 11.72 15.12 -7.49
N LYS A 162 11.23 14.55 -8.60
CA LYS A 162 11.97 14.51 -9.88
C LYS A 162 12.29 15.92 -10.41
N PRO A 163 11.31 16.86 -10.52
CA PRO A 163 11.62 18.25 -10.85
C PRO A 163 12.59 18.92 -9.88
N MET A 164 12.50 18.63 -8.58
CA MET A 164 13.41 19.24 -7.58
C MET A 164 14.86 18.81 -7.77
N LEU A 165 15.12 17.52 -8.06
CA LEU A 165 16.48 17.06 -8.35
C LEU A 165 17.07 17.75 -9.59
N PHE A 166 16.24 18.00 -10.61
CA PHE A 166 16.69 18.74 -11.79
C PHE A 166 17.10 20.17 -11.41
N VAL A 167 16.26 20.90 -10.68
CA VAL A 167 16.56 22.26 -10.22
C VAL A 167 17.82 22.30 -9.34
N ILE A 168 17.92 21.39 -8.37
CA ILE A 168 19.11 21.28 -7.49
C ILE A 168 20.37 21.00 -8.31
N GLY A 169 20.29 20.05 -9.26
CA GLY A 169 21.40 19.71 -10.15
C GLY A 169 21.85 20.89 -11.01
N THR A 170 20.90 21.63 -11.58
CA THR A 170 21.19 22.84 -12.37
C THR A 170 21.86 23.92 -11.53
N ILE A 171 21.35 24.20 -10.33
CA ILE A 171 21.95 25.18 -9.40
C ILE A 171 23.37 24.73 -9.02
N ALA A 172 23.55 23.48 -8.61
CA ALA A 172 24.85 22.93 -8.23
C ALA A 172 25.86 23.02 -9.39
N ALA A 173 25.43 22.76 -10.63
CA ALA A 173 26.26 22.91 -11.81
C ALA A 173 26.68 24.37 -12.05
N PHE A 174 25.75 25.33 -11.96
CA PHE A 174 26.07 26.75 -12.13
C PHE A 174 27.01 27.29 -11.06
N TYR A 175 26.76 26.96 -9.79
CA TYR A 175 27.63 27.38 -8.69
C TYR A 175 28.98 26.68 -8.72
N GLY A 176 29.01 25.38 -9.06
CA GLY A 176 30.25 24.64 -9.27
C GLY A 176 31.08 25.26 -10.41
N TRP A 177 30.45 25.55 -11.54
CA TRP A 177 31.09 26.22 -12.68
C TRP A 177 31.66 27.59 -12.28
N LYS A 178 30.89 28.41 -11.56
CA LYS A 178 31.38 29.70 -11.06
C LYS A 178 32.58 29.52 -10.12
N TYR A 179 32.51 28.58 -9.19
CA TYR A 179 33.57 28.30 -8.23
C TYR A 179 34.87 27.88 -8.92
N PHE A 180 34.81 26.94 -9.87
CA PHE A 180 35.99 26.50 -10.62
C PHE A 180 36.59 27.63 -11.47
N ASN A 181 35.77 28.46 -12.13
CA ASN A 181 36.26 29.64 -12.85
C ASN A 181 36.81 30.76 -11.95
N THR A 182 36.56 30.71 -10.64
CA THR A 182 37.10 31.70 -9.70
C THR A 182 38.45 31.26 -9.13
N ILE A 183 38.75 29.96 -9.15
CA ILE A 183 39.97 29.37 -8.56
C ILE A 183 41.05 29.12 -9.62
N TRP A 184 40.64 28.95 -10.88
CA TRP A 184 41.51 28.95 -12.05
C TRP A 184 41.60 30.35 -12.66
#